data_AF-A0A933SU18-F1
#
_entry.id   AF-A0A933SU18-F1
#
_cell.length_a   1.000
_cell.length_b   1.000
_cell.length_c   1.000
_cell.angle_alpha   90.00
_cell.angle_beta   90.00
_cell.angle_gamma   90.00
#
_symmetry.space_group_name_H-M   'P 1'
#
loop_
_entity.id
_entity.type
_entity.pdbx_description
1 polymer ?
#
loop_
_entity_poly.entity_id
_entity_poly.type
_entity_poly.pdbx_seq_one_letter_code
_entity_poly.pdbx_strand_id
1 'polypeptide(L)'
;MFDRVLNEMRAKVRERKYVMTIHGEEEMNNDCFSIYDVESGILTGKIVERQKDKATSEWKYRITGHAIDGNEVEVIAKLSTTGKLVIITVYAP
;
A
#
# COMPACT_ATOMS: atom_id res chain seq x y z
N MET A 1 -3.21 3.16 16.50
CA MET A 1 -3.90 4.41 16.10
C MET A 1 -4.47 4.31 14.68
N PHE A 2 -3.75 3.73 13.73
CA PHE A 2 -4.25 3.59 12.34
C PHE A 2 -4.98 2.27 12.05
N ASP A 3 -5.28 1.48 13.09
CA ASP A 3 -5.77 0.11 12.97
C ASP A 3 -7.08 0.02 12.18
N ARG A 4 -7.97 1.01 12.35
CA ARG A 4 -9.22 1.08 11.57
C ARG A 4 -8.95 1.23 10.06
N VAL A 5 -8.08 2.16 9.69
CA VAL A 5 -7.73 2.42 8.27
C VAL A 5 -6.99 1.22 7.69
N LEU A 6 -6.03 0.67 8.43
CA LEU A 6 -5.28 -0.50 8.00
C LEU A 6 -6.19 -1.72 7.79
N ASN A 7 -7.14 -1.98 8.71
CA ASN A 7 -8.10 -3.06 8.55
C ASN A 7 -9.00 -2.85 7.33
N GLU A 8 -9.39 -1.61 7.03
CA GLU A 8 -10.12 -1.31 5.81
C GLU A 8 -9.27 -1.58 4.55
N MET A 9 -8.01 -1.14 4.53
CA MET A 9 -7.07 -1.45 3.44
C MET A 9 -6.91 -2.96 3.24
N ARG A 10 -6.73 -3.72 4.31
CA ARG A 10 -6.64 -5.18 4.28
C ARG A 10 -7.92 -5.83 3.75
N ALA A 11 -9.09 -5.30 4.07
CA ALA A 11 -10.34 -5.77 3.49
C ALA A 11 -10.38 -5.52 1.97
N LYS A 12 -9.94 -4.33 1.50
CA LYS A 12 -9.85 -4.02 0.07
C LYS A 12 -8.88 -4.94 -0.68
N VAL A 13 -7.74 -5.29 -0.08
CA VAL A 13 -6.81 -6.28 -0.65
C VAL A 13 -7.50 -7.65 -0.81
N ARG A 14 -8.11 -8.18 0.27
CA ARG A 14 -8.79 -9.48 0.23
C ARG A 14 -9.95 -9.54 -0.76
N GLU A 15 -10.66 -8.43 -0.94
CA GLU A 15 -11.76 -8.30 -1.90
C GLU A 15 -11.28 -7.96 -3.33
N ARG A 16 -9.96 -7.82 -3.56
CA ARG A 16 -9.36 -7.34 -4.82
C ARG A 16 -9.95 -6.00 -5.30
N LYS A 17 -10.32 -5.14 -4.34
CA LYS A 17 -10.83 -3.78 -4.56
C LYS A 17 -9.72 -2.75 -4.44
N TYR A 18 -8.62 -3.00 -5.13
CA TYR A 18 -7.50 -2.08 -5.21
C TYR A 18 -7.09 -1.85 -6.67
N VAL A 19 -6.35 -0.77 -6.89
CA VAL A 19 -5.68 -0.44 -8.14
C VAL A 19 -4.26 -0.01 -7.85
N MET A 20 -3.36 -0.20 -8.81
CA MET A 20 -1.99 0.26 -8.76
C MET A 20 -1.81 1.38 -9.79
N THR A 21 -1.07 2.42 -9.44
CA THR A 21 -0.63 3.45 -10.40
C THR A 21 0.44 2.87 -11.32
N ILE A 22 0.62 3.46 -12.51
CA ILE A 22 1.71 3.06 -13.43
C ILE A 22 3.08 3.20 -12.72
N HIS A 23 3.30 4.31 -12.03
CA HIS A 23 4.52 4.52 -11.25
C HIS A 23 4.72 3.43 -10.18
N GLY A 24 3.66 2.99 -9.50
CA GLY A 24 3.79 1.92 -8.51
C GLY A 24 4.10 0.56 -9.12
N GLU A 25 3.61 0.28 -10.33
CA GLU A 25 3.98 -0.93 -11.08
C GLU A 25 5.44 -0.88 -11.53
N GLU A 26 5.91 0.26 -12.02
CA GLU A 26 7.32 0.46 -12.42
C GLU A 26 8.28 0.23 -11.24
N GLU A 27 8.04 0.85 -10.08
CA GLU A 27 8.90 0.67 -8.91
C GLU A 27 8.81 -0.74 -8.31
N MET A 28 7.61 -1.35 -8.31
CA MET A 28 7.45 -2.74 -7.92
C MET A 28 8.35 -3.66 -8.76
N ASN A 29 8.36 -3.46 -10.08
CA ASN A 29 9.19 -4.24 -10.99
C ASN A 29 10.68 -3.94 -10.83
N ASN A 30 11.05 -2.68 -10.58
CA ASN A 30 12.45 -2.28 -10.34
C ASN A 30 13.06 -3.02 -9.15
N ASP A 31 12.27 -3.18 -8.07
CA ASP A 31 12.69 -3.88 -6.84
C ASP A 31 12.38 -5.39 -6.85
N CYS A 32 12.02 -5.94 -8.02
CA CYS A 32 11.69 -7.36 -8.20
C CYS A 32 10.53 -7.88 -7.33
N PHE A 33 9.64 -7.00 -6.88
CA PHE A 33 8.44 -7.41 -6.16
C PHE A 33 7.36 -7.91 -7.13
N SER A 34 6.60 -8.90 -6.69
CA SER A 34 5.35 -9.27 -7.33
C SER A 34 4.17 -8.54 -6.66
N ILE A 35 3.01 -8.54 -7.32
CA ILE A 35 1.80 -8.02 -6.69
C ILE A 35 1.48 -8.71 -5.36
N TYR A 36 1.84 -9.98 -5.22
CA TYR A 36 1.59 -10.75 -3.99
C TYR A 36 2.47 -10.29 -2.83
N ASP A 37 3.67 -9.77 -3.11
CA ASP A 37 4.55 -9.19 -2.09
C ASP A 37 3.96 -7.88 -1.56
N VAL A 38 3.40 -7.07 -2.44
CA VAL A 38 2.68 -5.85 -2.07
C VAL A 38 1.44 -6.16 -1.23
N GLU A 39 0.65 -7.16 -1.64
CA GLU A 39 -0.52 -7.63 -0.88
C GLU A 39 -0.09 -8.15 0.50
N SER A 40 0.96 -8.98 0.57
CA SER A 40 1.53 -9.48 1.81
C SER A 40 2.01 -8.35 2.72
N GLY A 41 2.68 -7.35 2.16
CA GLY A 41 3.13 -6.15 2.87
C GLY A 41 1.98 -5.41 3.55
N ILE A 42 0.85 -5.23 2.87
CA ILE A 42 -0.33 -4.58 3.46
C ILE A 42 -1.02 -5.48 4.51
N LEU A 43 -1.10 -6.79 4.25
CA LEU A 43 -1.76 -7.76 5.13
C LEU A 43 -1.00 -7.99 6.43
N THR A 44 0.33 -8.01 6.40
CA THR A 44 1.21 -8.26 7.55
C THR A 44 1.73 -6.98 8.20
N GLY A 45 1.77 -5.88 7.46
CA GLY A 45 2.44 -4.66 7.88
C GLY A 45 1.67 -3.80 8.87
N LYS A 46 2.29 -2.65 9.19
CA LYS A 46 1.75 -1.60 10.06
C LYS A 46 1.89 -0.24 9.37
N ILE A 47 0.93 0.64 9.58
CA ILE A 47 1.05 2.02 9.13
C ILE A 47 2.04 2.74 10.07
N VAL A 48 3.15 3.19 9.51
CA VAL A 48 4.21 3.93 10.23
C VAL A 48 4.03 5.43 10.12
N GLU A 49 3.38 5.90 9.06
CA GLU A 49 3.23 7.33 8.79
C GLU A 49 1.94 7.62 8.00
N ARG A 50 1.42 8.85 8.17
CA ARG A 50 0.36 9.41 7.34
C ARG A 50 0.78 10.79 6.84
N GLN A 51 0.63 11.02 5.54
CA GLN A 51 0.95 12.28 4.86
C GLN A 51 -0.30 12.85 4.18
N LYS A 52 -0.47 14.18 4.20
CA LYS A 52 -1.55 14.84 3.46
C LYS A 52 -1.02 15.32 2.12
N ASP A 53 -1.65 14.89 1.04
CA ASP A 53 -1.35 15.44 -0.29
C ASP A 53 -1.74 16.92 -0.33
N LYS A 54 -0.81 17.80 -0.72
CA LYS A 54 -1.06 19.24 -0.75
C LYS A 54 -2.00 19.67 -1.88
N ALA A 55 -2.00 18.94 -2.99
CA ALA A 55 -2.81 19.27 -4.16
C ALA A 55 -4.23 18.72 -4.02
N THR A 56 -4.38 17.47 -3.56
CA THR A 56 -5.69 16.81 -3.49
C THR A 56 -6.32 16.83 -2.10
N SER A 57 -5.57 17.22 -1.05
CA SER A 57 -5.96 17.12 0.36
C SER A 57 -6.27 15.70 0.85
N GLU A 58 -5.96 14.67 0.05
CA GLU A 58 -6.16 13.28 0.43
C GLU A 58 -5.06 12.77 1.35
N TRP A 59 -5.42 11.81 2.22
CA TRP A 59 -4.46 11.16 3.10
C TRP A 59 -3.80 9.97 2.40
N LYS A 60 -2.47 9.95 2.40
CA LYS A 60 -1.62 8.82 2.03
C LYS A 60 -1.04 8.20 3.29
N TYR A 61 -0.85 6.90 3.27
CA TYR A 61 -0.35 6.12 4.39
C TYR A 61 0.84 5.30 3.94
N ARG A 62 1.90 5.31 4.74
CA ARG A 62 3.09 4.49 4.54
C ARG A 62 2.98 3.26 5.41
N ILE A 63 3.03 2.09 4.78
CA ILE A 63 2.87 0.78 5.42
C ILE A 63 4.21 0.05 5.28
N THR A 64 4.78 -0.36 6.41
CA THR A 64 5.96 -1.23 6.42
C THR A 64 5.50 -2.63 6.78
N GLY A 65 5.74 -3.60 5.90
CA GLY A 65 5.36 -5.00 6.08
C GLY A 65 6.38 -5.95 5.48
N HIS A 66 5.98 -7.19 5.24
CA HIS A 66 6.86 -8.21 4.69
C HIS A 66 6.30 -8.79 3.39
N ALA A 67 7.18 -8.92 2.40
CA ALA A 67 6.98 -9.70 1.19
C ALA A 67 6.78 -11.20 1.52
N ILE A 68 6.45 -12.02 0.52
CA ILE A 68 6.19 -13.45 0.73
C ILE A 68 7.43 -14.20 1.20
N ASP A 69 8.60 -13.80 0.71
CA ASP A 69 9.90 -14.36 1.09
C ASP A 69 10.41 -13.87 2.45
N GLY A 70 9.67 -12.96 3.10
CA GLY A 70 10.02 -12.37 4.38
C GLY A 70 10.87 -11.11 4.31
N ASN A 71 11.25 -10.64 3.12
CA ASN A 71 11.94 -9.35 2.97
C ASN A 71 11.00 -8.19 3.34
N GLU A 72 11.56 -7.08 3.84
CA GLU A 72 10.77 -5.90 4.13
C GLU A 72 10.29 -5.22 2.84
N VAL A 73 9.08 -4.68 2.88
CA VAL A 73 8.48 -3.92 1.78
C VAL A 73 7.76 -2.69 2.34
N GLU A 74 8.00 -1.53 1.73
CA GLU A 74 7.27 -0.30 2.03
C GLU A 74 6.23 -0.03 0.95
N VAL A 75 4.98 0.17 1.37
CA VAL A 75 3.87 0.46 0.46
C VAL A 75 3.26 1.80 0.83
N ILE A 76 3.14 2.69 -0.16
CA ILE A 76 2.44 3.97 0.00
C ILE A 76 1.08 3.85 -0.68
N ALA A 77 0.01 3.98 0.11
CA ALA A 77 -1.35 3.78 -0.38
C ALA A 77 -2.36 4.78 0.21
N LYS A 78 -3.51 4.93 -0.45
CA LYS A 78 -4.64 5.73 0.03
C LYS A 78 -5.97 5.03 -0.23
N LEU A 79 -6.98 5.35 0.58
CA LEU A 79 -8.37 4.99 0.30
C LEU A 79 -9.00 6.10 -0.54
N SER A 80 -9.47 5.78 -1.75
CA SER A 80 -10.12 6.74 -2.63
C SER A 80 -11.56 7.02 -2.20
N THR A 81 -12.11 8.14 -2.67
CA THR A 81 -13.55 8.46 -2.53
C THR A 81 -14.46 7.46 -3.24
N THR A 82 -13.94 6.71 -4.21
CA THR A 82 -14.64 5.61 -4.89
C THR A 82 -14.63 4.30 -4.11
N GLY A 83 -14.04 4.28 -2.91
CA GLY A 83 -14.00 3.11 -2.03
C GLY A 83 -13.02 2.02 -2.49
N LYS A 84 -12.07 2.35 -3.38
CA LYS A 84 -10.96 1.48 -3.77
C LYS A 84 -9.70 1.85 -2.98
N LEU A 85 -8.85 0.86 -2.72
CA LEU A 85 -7.48 1.10 -2.26
C LEU A 85 -6.62 1.47 -3.48
N VAL A 86 -5.93 2.59 -3.43
CA VAL A 86 -5.00 3.02 -4.48
C VAL A 86 -3.59 2.84 -3.95
N ILE A 87 -2.84 1.92 -4.56
CA ILE A 87 -1.41 1.72 -4.32
C ILE A 87 -0.67 2.72 -5.20
N ILE A 88 0.07 3.63 -4.57
CA ILE A 88 0.70 4.78 -5.23
C ILE A 88 2.14 4.45 -5.65
N THR A 89 2.87 3.80 -4.76
CA THR A 89 4.22 3.28 -5.01
C THR A 89 4.56 2.20 -3.97
N VAL A 90 5.55 1.37 -4.29
CA VAL A 90 6.13 0.34 -3.45
C VAL A 90 7.64 0.32 -3.68
N TYR A 91 8.41 0.08 -2.63
CA TYR A 91 9.86 -0.05 -2.72
C TYR A 91 10.41 -0.89 -1.56
N ALA A 92 11.63 -1.39 -1.75
CA ALA A 92 12.42 -2.00 -0.69
C ALA A 92 13.06 -0.90 0.18
N PRO A 93 12.98 -0.99 1.52
CA PRO A 93 13.56 0.02 2.41
C PRO A 93 15.10 0.11 2.38
#